data_AF-A0A844MI06-F1
#
_entry.id   AF-A0A844MI06-F1
#
_cell.length_a   1.000
_cell.length_b   1.000
_cell.length_c   1.000
_cell.angle_alpha   90.00
_cell.angle_beta   90.00
_cell.angle_gamma   90.00
#
_symmetry.space_group_name_H-M   'P 1'
#
loop_
_entity.id
_entity.type
_entity.pdbx_description
1 polymer ?
#
loop_
_entity_poly.entity_id
_entity_poly.type
_entity_poly.pdbx_seq_one_letter_code
_entity_poly.pdbx_strand_id
1 'polypeptide(L)'
;MLQTFRATLRGDSLEWGEEVQRLFRDDRPVQVLVTILEEEPTQEKNGRGQRMAAVLEKLAQAQAFAGIDPVAWQRDVRQDRELPGRNE
;
A
#
# COMPACT_ATOMS: atom_id res chain seq x y z
N MET A 1 4.29 -31.89 -17.80
CA MET A 1 4.28 -30.84 -16.76
C MET A 1 3.60 -29.61 -17.34
N LEU A 2 2.70 -28.98 -16.58
CA LEU A 2 2.05 -27.72 -16.97
C LEU A 2 2.94 -26.57 -16.50
N GLN A 3 3.26 -25.64 -17.40
CA GLN A 3 3.92 -24.37 -17.06
C GLN A 3 2.89 -23.26 -17.14
N THR A 4 2.84 -22.40 -16.14
CA THR A 4 1.89 -21.28 -16.07
C THR A 4 2.66 -19.99 -16.28
N PHE A 5 2.21 -19.21 -17.25
CA PHE A 5 2.79 -17.91 -17.56
C PHE A 5 1.74 -16.82 -17.43
N ARG A 6 2.17 -15.62 -17.06
CA ARG A 6 1.30 -14.46 -17.04
C ARG A 6 1.23 -13.85 -18.45
N ALA A 7 0.03 -13.47 -18.85
CA ALA A 7 -0.24 -12.76 -20.09
C ALA A 7 -1.32 -11.70 -19.85
N THR A 8 -1.37 -10.72 -20.75
CA THR A 8 -2.49 -9.78 -20.85
C THR A 8 -3.33 -10.14 -22.07
N LEU A 9 -4.63 -10.35 -21.91
CA LEU A 9 -5.54 -10.56 -23.04
C LEU A 9 -5.98 -9.19 -23.59
N ARG A 10 -5.67 -8.89 -24.86
CA ARG A 10 -6.15 -7.71 -25.59
C ARG A 10 -6.97 -8.14 -26.79
N GLY A 11 -8.28 -7.91 -26.71
CA GLY A 11 -9.22 -8.40 -27.74
C GLY A 11 -9.19 -9.92 -27.78
N ASP A 12 -8.65 -10.48 -28.85
CA ASP A 12 -8.47 -11.91 -29.09
C ASP A 12 -7.00 -12.37 -28.99
N SER A 13 -6.06 -11.47 -28.69
CA SER A 13 -4.63 -11.77 -28.64
C SER A 13 -4.08 -11.77 -27.21
N LEU A 14 -3.25 -12.78 -26.89
CA LEU A 14 -2.51 -12.86 -25.63
C LEU A 14 -1.14 -12.21 -25.79
N GLU A 15 -0.90 -11.12 -25.05
CA GLU A 15 0.40 -10.49 -24.92
C GLU A 15 1.17 -11.12 -23.76
N TRP A 16 2.22 -11.89 -24.09
CA TRP A 16 3.06 -12.55 -23.11
C TRP A 16 4.12 -11.63 -22.51
N GLY A 17 4.50 -11.86 -21.25
CA GLY A 17 5.67 -11.22 -20.65
C GLY A 17 7.00 -11.68 -21.25
N GLU A 18 8.09 -10.95 -20.96
CA GLU A 18 9.45 -11.22 -21.47
C GLU A 18 9.99 -12.63 -21.14
N GLU A 19 9.46 -13.26 -20.10
CA GLU A 19 9.83 -14.61 -19.66
C GLU A 19 9.46 -15.68 -20.71
N VAL A 20 8.29 -15.54 -21.33
CA VAL A 20 7.78 -16.46 -22.35
C VAL A 20 8.53 -16.31 -23.66
N GLN A 21 8.84 -15.08 -24.05
CA GLN A 21 9.59 -14.79 -25.28
C GLN A 21 10.97 -15.46 -25.31
N ARG A 22 11.60 -15.64 -24.15
CA ARG A 22 12.90 -16.33 -24.04
C ARG A 22 12.79 -17.84 -24.15
N LEU A 23 11.66 -18.42 -23.74
CA LEU A 23 11.42 -19.87 -23.71
C LEU A 23 10.93 -20.41 -25.05
N PHE A 24 10.10 -19.66 -25.76
CA PHE A 24 9.52 -20.07 -27.05
C PHE A 24 10.19 -19.36 -28.22
N ARG A 25 11.53 -19.47 -28.31
CA ARG A 25 12.32 -18.89 -29.42
C ARG A 25 12.15 -19.63 -30.75
N ASP A 26 11.70 -20.87 -30.71
CA ASP A 26 11.36 -21.62 -31.90
C ASP A 26 9.90 -21.32 -32.26
N ASP A 27 9.63 -20.95 -33.51
CA ASP A 27 8.29 -20.64 -34.05
C ASP A 27 7.41 -21.91 -34.18
N ARG A 28 7.53 -22.83 -33.23
CA ARG A 28 6.78 -24.07 -33.19
C ARG A 28 5.44 -23.82 -32.51
N PRO A 29 4.32 -24.20 -33.13
CA PRO A 29 3.02 -24.07 -32.49
C PRO A 29 2.93 -24.99 -31.26
N VAL A 30 2.44 -24.44 -30.14
CA VAL A 30 2.24 -25.16 -28.88
C VAL A 30 0.78 -25.03 -28.46
N GLN A 31 0.18 -26.14 -28.02
CA GLN A 31 -1.17 -26.13 -27.46
C GLN A 31 -1.16 -25.51 -26.06
N VAL A 32 -2.08 -24.58 -25.80
CA VAL A 32 -2.20 -23.90 -24.50
C VAL A 32 -3.62 -24.03 -23.95
N LEU A 33 -3.72 -24.09 -22.62
CA LEU A 33 -4.97 -23.93 -21.89
C LEU A 33 -5.00 -22.51 -21.33
N VAL A 34 -6.05 -21.75 -21.62
CA VAL A 34 -6.20 -20.37 -21.15
C VAL A 34 -7.24 -20.35 -20.03
N THR A 35 -6.86 -19.82 -18.88
CA THR A 35 -7.77 -19.53 -17.77
C THR A 35 -7.76 -18.02 -17.54
N ILE A 36 -8.91 -17.37 -17.72
CA ILE A 36 -9.05 -15.94 -17.46
C ILE A 36 -9.19 -15.76 -15.95
N LEU A 37 -8.25 -15.02 -15.36
CA LEU A 37 -8.32 -14.61 -13.97
C LEU A 37 -9.23 -13.38 -13.89
N GLU A 38 -10.43 -13.56 -13.35
CA GLU A 38 -11.22 -12.42 -12.90
C GLU A 38 -10.49 -11.81 -11.71
N GLU A 39 -10.02 -10.57 -11.83
CA GLU A 39 -9.64 -9.82 -10.64
C GLU A 39 -10.92 -9.66 -9.83
N GLU A 40 -10.94 -10.21 -8.60
CA GLU A 40 -11.97 -9.79 -7.66
C GLU A 40 -11.96 -8.26 -7.66
N PRO A 41 -13.13 -7.60 -7.77
CA PRO A 41 -13.19 -6.15 -7.74
C PRO A 41 -12.42 -5.76 -6.49
N THR A 42 -11.23 -5.17 -6.70
CA THR A 42 -10.39 -4.72 -5.60
C THR A 42 -11.31 -3.88 -4.77
N GLN A 43 -11.73 -4.38 -3.60
CA GLN A 43 -12.71 -3.70 -2.77
C GLN A 43 -12.23 -2.27 -2.72
N GLU A 44 -12.99 -1.40 -3.39
CA GLU A 44 -12.53 -0.05 -3.65
C GLU A 44 -12.09 0.50 -2.29
N LYS A 45 -11.06 1.33 -2.30
CA LYS A 45 -10.52 1.99 -1.09
C LYS A 45 -11.61 2.73 -0.27
N ASN A 46 -12.85 2.77 -0.76
CA ASN A 46 -14.12 2.98 -0.08
C ASN A 46 -14.19 2.23 1.26
N GLY A 47 -13.84 2.96 2.32
CA GLY A 47 -14.01 2.52 3.70
C GLY A 47 -12.71 2.33 4.47
N ARG A 48 -11.53 2.28 3.83
CA ARG A 48 -10.25 2.30 4.58
C ARG A 48 -10.05 3.66 5.25
N GLY A 49 -10.31 4.75 4.51
CA GLY A 49 -10.24 6.12 5.04
C GLY A 49 -11.23 6.36 6.17
N GLN A 50 -12.49 5.94 6.00
CA GLN A 50 -13.52 6.05 7.04
C GLN A 50 -13.19 5.23 8.29
N ARG A 51 -12.72 3.98 8.12
CA ARG A 51 -12.28 3.15 9.26
C ARG A 51 -11.10 3.80 10.01
N MET A 52 -10.13 4.35 9.29
CA MET A 52 -9.01 5.07 9.90
C MET A 52 -9.48 6.30 10.67
N ALA A 53 -10.33 7.13 10.06
CA ALA A 53 -10.87 8.32 10.70
C ALA A 53 -11.64 7.98 12.00
N ALA A 54 -12.48 6.94 11.97
CA ALA A 54 -13.22 6.49 13.14
C ALA A 54 -12.31 6.00 14.28
N VAL A 55 -11.18 5.36 13.98
CA VAL A 55 -10.21 4.93 15.00
C VAL A 55 -9.50 6.15 15.60
N LEU A 56 -9.09 7.11 14.76
CA LEU A 56 -8.45 8.34 15.23
C LEU A 56 -9.38 9.18 16.11
N GLU A 57 -10.67 9.25 15.76
CA GLU A 57 -11.68 9.94 16.58
C GLU A 57 -11.82 9.31 17.97
N LYS A 58 -11.89 7.97 18.04
CA LYS A 58 -11.94 7.24 19.32
C LYS A 58 -10.68 7.49 20.16
N LEU A 59 -9.50 7.53 19.53
CA LEU A 59 -8.25 7.82 20.22
C LEU A 59 -8.21 9.25 20.77
N ALA A 60 -8.72 10.23 20.02
CA ALA A 60 -8.81 11.61 20.48
C ALA A 60 -9.76 11.76 21.70
N GLN A 61 -10.90 11.06 21.68
CA GLN A 61 -11.87 11.06 22.78
C GLN A 61 -11.35 10.39 24.06
N ALA A 62 -10.42 9.44 23.94
CA ALA A 62 -9.86 8.73 25.08
C ALA A 62 -9.04 9.63 26.03
N GLN A 63 -8.73 10.88 25.63
CA GLN A 63 -7.98 11.85 26.44
C GLN A 63 -6.70 11.25 27.07
N ALA A 64 -6.05 10.33 26.36
CA ALA A 64 -4.93 9.52 26.88
C ALA A 64 -3.73 10.36 27.36
N PHE A 65 -3.65 11.62 26.91
CA PHE A 65 -2.58 12.55 27.23
C PHE A 65 -3.06 13.76 28.06
N ALA A 66 -4.23 13.68 28.71
CA ALA A 66 -4.75 14.77 29.54
C ALA A 66 -3.84 15.16 30.71
N GLY A 67 -2.98 14.25 31.16
CA GLY A 67 -1.97 14.50 32.21
C GLY A 67 -0.63 15.03 31.70
N ILE A 68 -0.48 15.26 30.40
CA ILE A 68 0.77 15.76 29.81
C ILE A 68 0.62 17.25 29.54
N ASP A 69 1.57 18.06 30.01
CA ASP A 69 1.76 19.43 29.50
C ASP A 69 2.44 19.33 28.12
N PRO A 70 1.74 19.67 27.01
CA PRO A 70 2.28 19.54 25.68
C PRO A 70 3.53 20.40 25.46
N VAL A 71 3.61 21.57 26.13
CA VAL A 71 4.73 22.51 25.99
C VAL A 71 5.97 21.97 26.69
N ALA A 72 5.82 21.45 27.91
CA ALA A 72 6.93 20.83 28.63
C ALA A 72 7.43 19.57 27.91
N TRP A 73 6.52 18.70 27.47
CA TRP A 73 6.87 17.50 26.69
C TRP A 73 7.61 17.85 25.40
N GLN A 74 7.13 18.85 24.66
CA GLN A 74 7.78 19.26 23.42
C GLN A 74 9.19 19.83 23.66
N ARG A 75 9.39 20.60 24.73
CA ARG A 75 10.71 21.13 25.10
C ARG A 75 11.69 20.01 25.44
N ASP A 76 11.23 19.01 26.21
CA ASP A 76 12.03 17.84 26.58
C ASP A 76 12.43 17.02 25.34
N VAL A 77 11.47 16.69 24.47
CA VAL A 77 11.71 15.93 23.23
C VAL A 77 12.68 16.66 22.30
N ARG A 78 12.56 17.99 22.19
CA ARG A 78 13.44 18.81 21.33
C ARG A 78 14.77 19.15 21.98
N GLN A 79 14.95 18.83 23.27
CA GLN A 79 16.06 19.31 24.09
C GLN A 79 16.23 20.83 23.96
N ASP A 80 15.11 21.55 23.99
CA ASP A 80 15.10 23.01 23.89
C ASP A 80 15.97 23.58 25.01
N ARG A 81 17.03 24.29 24.63
CA ARG A 81 17.86 25.03 25.58
C ARG A 81 17.16 26.33 25.94
N GLU A 82 17.34 26.75 27.18
CA GLU A 82 16.92 28.09 27.59
C GLU A 82 17.67 29.13 26.75
N LEU A 83 16.90 30.04 26.14
CA LEU A 83 17.48 31.17 25.41
C LEU A 83 18.00 32.19 26.44
N PRO A 84 19.23 32.68 26.30
CA PRO A 84 19.74 33.74 27.17
C PRO A 84 18.83 34.98 27.12
N GLY A 85 18.48 35.54 28.29
CA GLY A 85 17.73 36.81 28.40
C GLY A 85 16.21 36.73 28.28
N ARG A 86 15.58 35.56 28.45
CA ARG A 86 14.12 35.39 28.29
C ARG A 86 13.26 35.88 29.48
N ASN A 87 13.87 36.11 30.65
CA ASN A 87 13.19 36.51 31.90
C ASN A 87 13.76 37.82 32.50
N GLU A 88 14.46 38.63 31.71
CA GLU A 88 14.85 40.01 32.06
C GLU A 88 13.91 40.99 31.34
#